data_AF-A0A948IE86-F1
#
_entry.id   AF-A0A948IE86-F1
#
_cell.length_a   1.000
_cell.length_b   1.000
_cell.length_c   1.000
_cell.angle_alpha   90.00
_cell.angle_beta   90.00
_cell.angle_gamma   90.00
#
_symmetry.space_group_name_H-M   'P 1'
#
loop_
_entity.id
_entity.type
_entity.pdbx_description
1 polymer ?
#
loop_
_entity_poly.entity_id
_entity_poly.type
_entity_poly.pdbx_seq_one_letter_code
_entity_poly.pdbx_strand_id
1 'polypeptide(L)'
;EYEPATEIISLSDYRTRHAQYKRDQDLQKLHARFPFITIWDDHESTNNSYRDGAENHTEGTEGVWEERKGFAQRAYDEWMPIRLPEPGNRAKIFRRVQFGDMVDLFMLDTRLFDRDIEAATPVNPTDGVASEPDRTMIGEEQYNFLINGMRESQAQWKLVGNQVVFHQWIIKPGVNNPAPAPVGDLLAPSGLNGDAWDGYSAERQRIINALRGDDGGQAIDNVVILTGDVHSAWVADITDNPNQPVDAAGGYNPVTGDGSVATEFVVSSVTSPGLDVPNQVIEAIRLSSPHIKHVNVTERGYSVLRVAEDRTTCEYWAVSTILERGGSEQLSATFDVAAGANRITQQGVFPVDEVTGLLGV
;
A
#
# COMPACT_ATOMS: atom_id res chain seq x y z
N GLU A 1 -12.40 21.30 12.39
CA GLU A 1 -13.20 21.39 11.15
C GLU A 1 -12.26 21.48 9.97
N TYR A 2 -12.62 20.96 8.80
CA TYR A 2 -11.80 21.03 7.58
C TYR A 2 -11.82 22.41 6.94
N GLU A 3 -10.73 22.81 6.29
CA GLU A 3 -10.60 24.07 5.55
C GLU A 3 -10.20 23.79 4.08
N PRO A 4 -11.03 24.16 3.10
CA PRO A 4 -12.43 24.57 3.26
C PRO A 4 -13.28 23.45 3.88
N ALA A 5 -14.45 23.80 4.41
CA ALA A 5 -15.39 22.83 5.00
C ALA A 5 -16.12 21.99 3.94
N THR A 6 -15.92 22.30 2.66
CA THR A 6 -16.47 21.59 1.51
C THR A 6 -15.39 20.76 0.82
N GLU A 7 -15.81 19.98 -0.16
CA GLU A 7 -14.92 19.28 -1.08
C GLU A 7 -13.94 20.25 -1.76
N ILE A 8 -12.70 19.81 -1.96
CA ILE A 8 -11.64 20.63 -2.56
C ILE A 8 -11.58 20.41 -4.07
N ILE A 9 -11.82 21.46 -4.84
CA ILE A 9 -11.94 21.36 -6.30
C ILE A 9 -10.98 22.32 -6.99
N SER A 10 -10.86 23.56 -6.49
CA SER A 10 -10.00 24.57 -7.07
C SER A 10 -8.58 24.53 -6.51
N LEU A 11 -7.61 25.11 -7.23
CA LEU A 11 -6.24 25.26 -6.73
C LEU A 11 -6.15 26.00 -5.38
N SER A 12 -7.02 27.00 -5.14
CA SER A 12 -7.07 27.67 -3.84
C SER A 12 -7.55 26.74 -2.73
N ASP A 13 -8.45 25.81 -3.01
CA ASP A 13 -8.94 24.85 -2.01
C ASP A 13 -7.83 23.87 -1.62
N TYR A 14 -7.15 23.28 -2.61
CA TYR A 14 -6.00 22.39 -2.35
C TYR A 14 -4.90 23.10 -1.55
N ARG A 15 -4.54 24.33 -1.91
CA ARG A 15 -3.56 25.13 -1.14
C ARG A 15 -4.04 25.41 0.29
N THR A 16 -5.33 25.70 0.46
CA THR A 16 -5.92 25.95 1.79
C THR A 16 -5.87 24.68 2.64
N ARG A 17 -6.19 23.53 2.06
CA ARG A 17 -6.12 22.23 2.73
C ARG A 17 -4.69 21.85 3.11
N HIS A 18 -3.72 22.04 2.22
CA HIS A 18 -2.31 21.87 2.56
C HIS A 18 -1.89 22.79 3.71
N ALA A 19 -2.23 24.09 3.63
CA ALA A 19 -1.95 25.04 4.69
C ALA A 19 -2.59 24.63 6.03
N GLN A 20 -3.81 24.09 6.00
CA GLN A 20 -4.48 23.57 7.18
C GLN A 20 -3.65 22.48 7.87
N TYR A 21 -3.29 21.42 7.14
CA TYR A 21 -2.52 20.31 7.72
C TYR A 21 -1.14 20.77 8.18
N LYS A 22 -0.45 21.60 7.39
CA LYS A 22 0.89 22.13 7.73
C LYS A 22 0.89 23.15 8.88
N ARG A 23 -0.28 23.61 9.37
CA ARG A 23 -0.36 24.42 10.60
C ARG A 23 -0.24 23.60 11.87
N ASP A 24 -0.39 22.27 11.80
CA ASP A 24 -0.18 21.43 12.98
C ASP A 24 1.27 21.51 13.47
N GLN A 25 1.44 21.78 14.77
CA GLN A 25 2.75 22.01 15.37
C GLN A 25 3.62 20.76 15.43
N ASP A 26 3.02 19.58 15.55
CA ASP A 26 3.77 18.33 15.63
C ASP A 26 4.21 17.90 14.23
N LEU A 27 3.38 18.10 13.20
CA LEU A 27 3.79 17.95 11.81
C LEU A 27 4.91 18.93 11.43
N GLN A 28 4.84 20.19 11.86
CA GLN A 28 5.93 21.16 11.64
C GLN A 28 7.24 20.73 12.29
N LYS A 29 7.20 20.25 13.55
CA LYS A 29 8.39 19.73 14.24
C LYS A 29 8.97 18.53 13.51
N LEU A 30 8.12 17.63 13.00
CA LEU A 30 8.56 16.44 12.27
C LEU A 30 9.29 16.83 10.98
N HIS A 31 8.71 17.72 10.18
CA HIS A 31 9.33 18.26 8.96
C HIS A 31 10.63 19.05 9.23
N ALA A 32 10.72 19.74 10.36
CA ALA A 32 11.94 20.46 10.74
C ALA A 32 13.08 19.52 11.18
N ARG A 33 12.75 18.31 11.64
CA ARG A 33 13.72 17.37 12.22
C ARG A 33 14.25 16.34 11.22
N PHE A 34 13.45 15.94 10.24
CA PHE A 34 13.81 14.88 9.30
C PHE A 34 13.53 15.27 7.84
N PRO A 35 14.35 14.80 6.88
CA PRO A 35 13.98 14.86 5.47
C PRO A 35 12.80 13.94 5.18
N PHE A 36 11.92 14.38 4.28
CA PHE A 36 10.74 13.63 3.86
C PHE A 36 10.94 13.16 2.43
N ILE A 37 10.78 11.86 2.18
CA ILE A 37 10.67 11.30 0.83
C ILE A 37 9.20 10.97 0.63
N THR A 38 8.51 11.79 -0.15
CA THR A 38 7.05 11.71 -0.27
C THR A 38 6.61 11.21 -1.63
N ILE A 39 5.46 10.54 -1.63
CA ILE A 39 4.67 10.20 -2.80
C ILE A 39 3.20 10.39 -2.38
N TRP A 40 2.33 10.81 -3.29
CA TRP A 40 0.91 10.95 -3.01
C TRP A 40 0.19 9.61 -3.04
N ASP A 41 -1.02 9.62 -2.50
CA ASP A 41 -2.10 8.69 -2.76
C ASP A 41 -3.29 9.44 -3.39
N ASP A 42 -4.46 8.81 -3.46
CA ASP A 42 -5.68 9.39 -4.03
C ASP A 42 -6.11 10.69 -3.33
N HIS A 43 -6.09 10.75 -1.99
CA HIS A 43 -6.58 11.87 -1.19
C HIS A 43 -5.76 13.17 -1.28
N GLU A 44 -4.59 13.16 -1.91
CA GLU A 44 -3.94 14.39 -2.36
C GLU A 44 -4.66 15.05 -3.55
N SER A 45 -5.53 14.29 -4.23
CA SER A 45 -6.44 14.71 -5.28
C SER A 45 -7.91 14.53 -4.85
N THR A 46 -8.51 13.35 -5.06
CA THR A 46 -9.83 12.95 -4.55
C THR A 46 -9.93 11.43 -4.51
N ASN A 47 -10.88 10.91 -3.73
CA ASN A 47 -11.04 9.48 -3.41
C ASN A 47 -11.03 8.59 -4.67
N ASN A 48 -10.25 7.51 -4.62
CA ASN A 48 -10.05 6.52 -5.68
C ASN A 48 -9.74 7.15 -7.04
N SER A 49 -8.82 8.11 -7.08
CA SER A 49 -8.38 8.69 -8.36
C SER A 49 -7.49 7.74 -9.15
N TYR A 50 -7.63 7.83 -10.48
CA TYR A 50 -6.84 7.13 -11.48
C TYR A 50 -6.43 8.11 -12.59
N ARG A 51 -5.79 7.63 -13.66
CA ARG A 51 -5.27 8.50 -14.74
C ARG A 51 -6.34 9.45 -15.28
N ASP A 52 -7.51 8.91 -15.63
CA ASP A 52 -8.53 9.62 -16.42
C ASP A 52 -9.81 9.97 -15.63
N GLY A 53 -9.84 9.74 -14.30
CA GLY A 53 -10.98 10.10 -13.46
C GLY A 53 -10.77 9.79 -11.98
N ALA A 54 -11.86 9.78 -11.21
CA ALA A 54 -11.89 9.35 -9.82
C ALA A 54 -13.33 8.98 -9.40
N GLU A 55 -13.48 8.12 -8.40
CA GLU A 55 -14.79 7.76 -7.83
C GLU A 55 -15.49 8.99 -7.23
N ASN A 56 -14.76 9.78 -6.42
CA ASN A 56 -15.28 11.02 -5.85
C ASN A 56 -15.00 12.22 -6.77
N HIS A 57 -15.40 12.10 -8.04
CA HIS A 57 -15.44 13.21 -8.97
C HIS A 57 -16.63 13.16 -9.94
N THR A 58 -17.37 14.27 -10.05
CA THR A 58 -18.45 14.41 -11.04
C THR A 58 -18.13 15.47 -12.08
N GLU A 59 -17.78 15.02 -13.30
CA GLU A 59 -17.50 15.88 -14.46
C GLU A 59 -18.64 16.90 -14.69
N GLY A 60 -18.27 18.15 -14.92
CA GLY A 60 -19.19 19.27 -15.12
C GLY A 60 -19.75 19.87 -13.83
N THR A 61 -20.11 19.06 -12.83
CA THR A 61 -20.54 19.57 -11.51
C THR A 61 -19.36 20.12 -10.72
N GLU A 62 -18.23 19.42 -10.76
CA GLU A 62 -17.00 19.76 -10.06
C GLU A 62 -15.91 20.23 -11.03
N GLY A 63 -16.29 20.62 -12.25
CA GLY A 63 -15.37 21.00 -13.32
C GLY A 63 -14.86 19.80 -14.12
N VAL A 64 -13.75 20.00 -14.81
CA VAL A 64 -13.09 18.99 -15.66
C VAL A 64 -12.04 18.25 -14.83
N TRP A 65 -12.02 16.91 -14.90
CA TRP A 65 -11.08 16.10 -14.13
C TRP A 65 -9.63 16.53 -14.33
N GLU A 66 -9.19 16.71 -15.58
CA GLU A 66 -7.82 17.10 -15.90
C GLU A 66 -7.41 18.44 -15.25
N GLU A 67 -8.35 19.38 -15.12
CA GLU A 67 -8.10 20.65 -14.43
C GLU A 67 -7.96 20.43 -12.92
N ARG A 68 -8.88 19.68 -12.30
CA ARG A 68 -8.83 19.34 -10.87
C ARG A 68 -7.57 18.57 -10.50
N LYS A 69 -7.23 17.53 -11.27
CA LYS A 69 -5.98 16.76 -11.16
C LYS A 69 -4.76 17.67 -11.28
N GLY A 70 -4.74 18.57 -12.26
CA GLY A 70 -3.67 19.55 -12.44
C GLY A 70 -3.53 20.54 -11.27
N PHE A 71 -4.65 20.93 -10.64
CA PHE A 71 -4.64 21.75 -9.42
C PHE A 71 -4.06 21.01 -8.22
N ALA A 72 -4.46 19.76 -8.02
CA ALA A 72 -3.92 18.88 -6.97
C ALA A 72 -2.40 18.68 -7.12
N GLN A 73 -1.94 18.27 -8.31
CA GLN A 73 -0.53 18.06 -8.62
C GLN A 73 0.30 19.35 -8.43
N ARG A 74 -0.26 20.51 -8.81
CA ARG A 74 0.38 21.80 -8.58
C ARG A 74 0.48 22.15 -7.10
N ALA A 75 -0.58 21.97 -6.33
CA ALA A 75 -0.54 22.24 -4.90
C ALA A 75 0.44 21.30 -4.19
N TYR A 76 0.48 20.02 -4.58
CA TYR A 76 1.44 19.06 -4.04
C TYR A 76 2.90 19.49 -4.31
N ASP A 77 3.24 19.85 -5.54
CA ASP A 77 4.56 20.39 -5.92
C ASP A 77 4.93 21.67 -5.13
N GLU A 78 3.95 22.54 -4.84
CA GLU A 78 4.17 23.78 -4.09
C GLU A 78 4.40 23.56 -2.58
N TRP A 79 3.79 22.51 -2.00
CA TRP A 79 3.72 22.32 -0.54
C TRP A 79 4.54 21.14 0.00
N MET A 80 4.96 20.21 -0.87
CA MET A 80 5.70 19.02 -0.48
C MET A 80 7.19 19.15 -0.86
N PRO A 81 8.12 18.63 -0.04
CA PRO A 81 9.56 18.77 -0.27
C PRO A 81 10.08 17.80 -1.34
N ILE A 82 9.54 17.91 -2.56
CA ILE A 82 9.88 17.06 -3.69
C ILE A 82 10.68 17.84 -4.74
N ARG A 83 11.71 17.21 -5.30
CA ARG A 83 12.27 17.64 -6.59
C ARG A 83 11.64 16.78 -7.67
N LEU A 84 11.04 17.41 -8.66
CA LEU A 84 10.48 16.70 -9.80
C LEU A 84 11.61 15.96 -10.55
N PRO A 85 11.48 14.64 -10.77
CA PRO A 85 12.40 13.84 -11.57
C PRO A 85 12.59 14.41 -12.98
N GLU A 86 11.51 14.93 -13.55
CA GLU A 86 11.51 15.65 -14.82
C GLU A 86 11.07 17.11 -14.57
N PRO A 87 11.99 18.09 -14.66
CA PRO A 87 11.68 19.48 -14.39
C PRO A 87 10.51 19.99 -15.24
N GLY A 88 9.46 20.48 -14.57
CA GLY A 88 8.25 21.00 -15.21
C GLY A 88 7.15 19.96 -15.46
N ASN A 89 7.44 18.66 -15.31
CA ASN A 89 6.44 17.61 -15.38
C ASN A 89 5.97 17.23 -13.97
N ARG A 90 4.85 17.81 -13.55
CA ARG A 90 4.27 17.54 -12.23
C ARG A 90 3.55 16.20 -12.14
N ALA A 91 3.19 15.58 -13.27
CA ALA A 91 2.51 14.29 -13.27
C ALA A 91 3.46 13.13 -12.93
N LYS A 92 4.76 13.31 -13.13
CA LYS A 92 5.77 12.28 -12.93
C LYS A 92 6.54 12.51 -11.63
N ILE A 93 6.18 11.79 -10.57
CA ILE A 93 6.87 11.88 -9.26
C ILE A 93 7.52 10.58 -8.79
N PHE A 94 7.29 9.47 -9.50
CA PHE A 94 7.97 8.21 -9.25
C PHE A 94 9.46 8.34 -9.51
N ARG A 95 10.28 7.78 -8.62
CA ARG A 95 11.73 8.01 -8.60
C ARG A 95 12.47 7.05 -7.70
N ARG A 96 13.78 6.94 -7.92
CA ARG A 96 14.70 6.15 -7.11
C ARG A 96 15.50 7.07 -6.19
N VAL A 97 15.61 6.71 -4.92
CA VAL A 97 16.49 7.35 -3.94
C VAL A 97 17.47 6.32 -3.41
N GLN A 98 18.76 6.56 -3.60
CA GLN A 98 19.82 5.65 -3.19
C GLN A 98 20.42 6.10 -1.85
N PHE A 99 20.55 5.15 -0.91
CA PHE A 99 21.26 5.33 0.36
C PHE A 99 22.52 4.46 0.35
N GLY A 100 23.57 4.99 -0.29
CA GLY A 100 24.84 4.27 -0.45
C GLY A 100 24.65 2.94 -1.19
N ASP A 101 25.26 1.89 -0.67
CA ASP A 101 25.14 0.50 -1.11
C ASP A 101 24.12 -0.30 -0.29
N MET A 102 23.43 0.32 0.69
CA MET A 102 22.52 -0.38 1.58
C MET A 102 21.11 -0.46 1.02
N VAL A 103 20.57 0.65 0.52
CA VAL A 103 19.18 0.74 0.06
C VAL A 103 19.08 1.46 -1.27
N ASP A 104 18.32 0.87 -2.19
CA ASP A 104 17.63 1.61 -3.24
C ASP A 104 16.14 1.65 -2.94
N LEU A 105 15.60 2.86 -2.76
CA LEU A 105 14.17 3.11 -2.54
C LEU A 105 13.52 3.55 -3.84
N PHE A 106 12.67 2.68 -4.41
CA PHE A 106 11.84 2.94 -5.58
C PHE A 106 10.47 3.45 -5.13
N MET A 107 10.19 4.73 -5.32
CA MET A 107 8.89 5.33 -5.04
C MET A 107 8.04 5.25 -6.31
N LEU A 108 6.88 4.59 -6.25
CA LEU A 108 5.95 4.39 -7.37
C LEU A 108 4.75 5.34 -7.26
N ASP A 109 4.17 5.71 -8.40
CA ASP A 109 2.86 6.38 -8.48
C ASP A 109 1.82 5.35 -8.93
N THR A 110 1.00 4.88 -8.00
CA THR A 110 -0.10 3.95 -8.28
C THR A 110 -1.46 4.65 -8.37
N ARG A 111 -1.49 5.94 -8.77
CA ARG A 111 -2.72 6.74 -8.88
C ARG A 111 -2.82 7.51 -10.19
N LEU A 112 -2.03 8.56 -10.38
CA LEU A 112 -2.35 9.59 -11.37
C LEU A 112 -1.61 9.44 -12.69
N PHE A 113 -0.51 8.69 -12.71
CA PHE A 113 0.36 8.61 -13.88
C PHE A 113 -0.24 7.74 -15.00
N ASP A 114 -0.50 6.45 -14.73
CA ASP A 114 -0.94 5.52 -15.77
C ASP A 114 -2.00 4.51 -15.34
N ARG A 115 -2.48 4.60 -14.09
CA ARG A 115 -3.46 3.66 -13.53
C ARG A 115 -4.80 3.73 -14.26
N ASP A 116 -5.36 2.57 -14.60
CA ASP A 116 -6.75 2.42 -15.05
C ASP A 116 -7.73 2.50 -13.87
N ILE A 117 -9.01 2.81 -14.15
CA ILE A 117 -10.10 2.83 -13.13
C ILE A 117 -10.13 1.54 -12.31
N GLU A 118 -10.41 1.63 -11.01
CA GLU A 118 -10.47 0.51 -10.07
C GLU A 118 -11.49 -0.59 -10.46
N ALA A 119 -11.27 -1.81 -9.96
CA ALA A 119 -12.20 -2.91 -10.13
C ALA A 119 -13.29 -2.88 -9.05
N ALA A 120 -14.44 -3.47 -9.32
CA ALA A 120 -15.49 -3.62 -8.30
C ALA A 120 -15.01 -4.49 -7.13
N THR A 121 -15.53 -4.21 -5.92
CA THR A 121 -15.27 -5.02 -4.72
C THR A 121 -16.57 -5.73 -4.28
N PRO A 122 -16.56 -7.06 -4.02
CA PRO A 122 -15.41 -7.98 -4.07
C PRO A 122 -14.92 -8.21 -5.50
N VAL A 123 -13.61 -8.48 -5.63
CA VAL A 123 -12.93 -8.71 -6.92
C VAL A 123 -12.43 -10.14 -6.99
N ASN A 124 -12.62 -10.86 -8.10
CA ASN A 124 -11.92 -12.13 -8.30
C ASN A 124 -10.61 -11.86 -9.05
N PRO A 125 -9.43 -12.14 -8.46
CA PRO A 125 -8.15 -11.84 -9.10
C PRO A 125 -7.82 -12.77 -10.28
N THR A 126 -8.64 -13.80 -10.54
CA THR A 126 -8.41 -14.80 -11.60
C THR A 126 -9.41 -14.72 -12.74
N ASP A 127 -10.40 -13.83 -12.66
CA ASP A 127 -11.38 -13.60 -13.72
C ASP A 127 -11.71 -12.11 -13.88
N GLY A 128 -12.53 -11.81 -14.90
CA GLY A 128 -13.04 -10.47 -15.14
C GLY A 128 -11.97 -9.42 -15.38
N VAL A 129 -12.34 -8.16 -15.13
CA VAL A 129 -11.52 -6.99 -15.43
C VAL A 129 -10.16 -7.02 -14.72
N ALA A 130 -10.10 -7.57 -13.51
CA ALA A 130 -8.87 -7.60 -12.72
C ALA A 130 -7.76 -8.46 -13.34
N SER A 131 -8.15 -9.50 -14.08
CA SER A 131 -7.25 -10.44 -14.77
C SER A 131 -6.93 -10.05 -16.21
N GLU A 132 -7.42 -8.91 -16.71
CA GLU A 132 -7.16 -8.45 -18.07
C GLU A 132 -5.68 -8.14 -18.27
N PRO A 133 -5.00 -8.73 -19.29
CA PRO A 133 -3.55 -8.61 -19.45
C PRO A 133 -3.05 -7.18 -19.68
N ASP A 134 -3.87 -6.32 -20.28
CA ASP A 134 -3.51 -4.96 -20.66
C ASP A 134 -3.89 -3.92 -19.59
N ARG A 135 -4.55 -4.35 -18.51
CA ARG A 135 -4.96 -3.46 -17.40
C ARG A 135 -3.76 -3.14 -16.51
N THR A 136 -3.64 -1.89 -16.11
CA THR A 136 -2.43 -1.42 -15.43
C THR A 136 -2.68 -0.53 -14.21
N MET A 137 -1.84 -0.72 -13.18
CA MET A 137 -1.72 0.10 -11.97
C MET A 137 -0.61 1.15 -12.13
N ILE A 138 0.55 0.76 -12.70
CA ILE A 138 1.73 1.65 -12.76
C ILE A 138 2.16 2.02 -14.19
N GLY A 139 1.67 1.32 -15.19
CA GLY A 139 2.03 1.52 -16.59
C GLY A 139 3.35 0.88 -16.98
N GLU A 140 3.57 0.76 -18.29
CA GLU A 140 4.77 0.15 -18.85
C GLU A 140 6.04 0.94 -18.50
N GLU A 141 5.93 2.27 -18.41
CA GLU A 141 7.08 3.12 -18.07
C GLU A 141 7.57 2.88 -16.64
N GLN A 142 6.67 2.86 -15.65
CA GLN A 142 7.04 2.60 -14.26
C GLN A 142 7.42 1.14 -14.04
N TYR A 143 6.75 0.20 -14.72
CA TYR A 143 7.14 -1.22 -14.68
C TYR A 143 8.60 -1.39 -15.10
N ASN A 144 8.99 -0.82 -16.24
CA ASN A 144 10.36 -0.90 -16.74
C ASN A 144 11.35 -0.15 -15.82
N PHE A 145 10.97 1.03 -15.32
CA PHE A 145 11.76 1.76 -14.33
C PHE A 145 12.03 0.93 -13.07
N LEU A 146 11.02 0.25 -12.55
CA LEU A 146 11.10 -0.58 -11.35
C LEU A 146 11.96 -1.82 -11.59
N ILE A 147 11.60 -2.65 -12.56
CA ILE A 147 12.25 -3.96 -12.77
C ILE A 147 13.69 -3.79 -13.24
N ASN A 148 13.95 -2.92 -14.23
CA ASN A 148 15.32 -2.70 -14.70
C ASN A 148 16.16 -2.03 -13.61
N GLY A 149 15.58 -1.06 -12.90
CA GLY A 149 16.26 -0.39 -11.79
C GLY A 149 16.68 -1.35 -10.67
N MET A 150 15.82 -2.32 -10.33
CA MET A 150 16.14 -3.35 -9.33
C MET A 150 17.19 -4.36 -9.82
N ARG A 151 17.19 -4.72 -11.10
CA ARG A 151 18.21 -5.60 -11.71
C ARG A 151 19.58 -4.94 -11.81
N GLU A 152 19.61 -3.64 -12.10
CA GLU A 152 20.85 -2.86 -12.16
C GLU A 152 21.38 -2.50 -10.77
N SER A 153 20.51 -2.47 -9.75
CA SER A 153 20.86 -2.11 -8.38
C SER A 153 21.89 -3.06 -7.77
N GLN A 154 22.99 -2.46 -7.29
CA GLN A 154 24.00 -3.13 -6.48
C GLN A 154 23.74 -2.96 -4.97
N ALA A 155 22.61 -2.36 -4.59
CA ALA A 155 22.28 -2.16 -3.19
C ALA A 155 21.84 -3.48 -2.54
N GLN A 156 22.14 -3.63 -1.24
CA GLN A 156 21.75 -4.80 -0.47
C GLN A 156 20.24 -5.00 -0.47
N TRP A 157 19.47 -3.92 -0.26
CA TRP A 157 18.01 -3.93 -0.20
C TRP A 157 17.37 -3.08 -1.29
N LYS A 158 16.30 -3.61 -1.89
CA LYS A 158 15.44 -2.89 -2.81
C LYS A 158 14.11 -2.64 -2.08
N LEU A 159 13.90 -1.39 -1.67
CA LEU A 159 12.65 -0.98 -1.03
C LEU A 159 11.70 -0.41 -2.09
N VAL A 160 10.43 -0.77 -2.02
CA VAL A 160 9.40 -0.25 -2.92
C VAL A 160 8.39 0.54 -2.10
N GLY A 161 8.36 1.86 -2.27
CA GLY A 161 7.33 2.73 -1.72
C GLY A 161 6.12 2.71 -2.64
N ASN A 162 5.00 2.23 -2.14
CA ASN A 162 3.76 1.96 -2.86
C ASN A 162 2.56 2.36 -1.99
N GLN A 163 1.46 2.77 -2.60
CA GLN A 163 0.32 3.35 -1.89
C GLN A 163 -0.61 2.27 -1.35
N VAL A 164 -1.04 1.36 -2.23
CA VAL A 164 -2.13 0.39 -2.01
C VAL A 164 -1.64 -1.04 -1.86
N VAL A 165 -2.29 -1.85 -1.02
CA VAL A 165 -1.87 -3.22 -0.68
C VAL A 165 -1.46 -4.09 -1.88
N PHE A 166 -0.24 -4.65 -1.83
CA PHE A 166 0.32 -5.51 -2.88
C PHE A 166 -0.01 -6.99 -2.69
N HIS A 167 -0.03 -7.50 -1.46
CA HIS A 167 -0.38 -8.88 -1.17
C HIS A 167 -1.85 -9.16 -1.49
N GLN A 168 -2.17 -10.42 -1.73
CA GLN A 168 -3.56 -10.80 -1.99
C GLN A 168 -4.40 -10.83 -0.71
N TRP A 169 -5.59 -10.23 -0.78
CA TRP A 169 -6.63 -10.26 0.26
C TRP A 169 -7.80 -11.16 -0.16
N ILE A 170 -7.50 -12.44 -0.37
CA ILE A 170 -8.49 -13.39 -0.85
C ILE A 170 -9.16 -14.10 0.32
N ILE A 171 -10.48 -14.00 0.41
CA ILE A 171 -11.29 -14.94 1.18
C ILE A 171 -11.61 -16.14 0.27
N LYS A 172 -11.18 -17.35 0.69
CA LYS A 172 -11.66 -18.59 0.08
C LYS A 172 -13.14 -18.75 0.43
N PRO A 173 -14.03 -18.92 -0.54
CA PRO A 173 -15.44 -19.14 -0.22
C PRO A 173 -15.65 -20.49 0.45
N GLY A 174 -16.73 -20.58 1.23
CA GLY A 174 -16.98 -21.64 2.20
C GLY A 174 -16.75 -21.21 3.65
N VAL A 175 -16.17 -20.02 3.87
CA VAL A 175 -16.13 -19.34 5.17
C VAL A 175 -17.20 -18.23 5.15
N ASN A 176 -18.46 -18.60 5.43
CA ASN A 176 -19.63 -17.72 5.61
C ASN A 176 -19.70 -16.45 4.73
N ASN A 177 -19.91 -16.59 3.41
CA ASN A 177 -20.42 -15.47 2.61
C ASN A 177 -21.94 -15.34 2.88
N PRO A 178 -22.46 -14.24 3.47
CA PRO A 178 -23.87 -14.13 3.83
C PRO A 178 -24.79 -13.74 2.66
N ALA A 179 -24.28 -13.67 1.42
CA ALA A 179 -25.09 -13.35 0.24
C ALA A 179 -25.65 -14.62 -0.44
N PRO A 180 -26.95 -14.67 -0.80
CA PRO A 180 -27.49 -15.73 -1.64
C PRO A 180 -26.99 -15.55 -3.09
N ALA A 181 -25.85 -16.16 -3.41
CA ALA A 181 -25.31 -16.20 -4.77
C ALA A 181 -25.49 -17.62 -5.38
N PRO A 182 -25.51 -17.76 -6.73
CA PRO A 182 -25.39 -19.05 -7.40
C PRO A 182 -24.24 -19.90 -6.85
N VAL A 183 -24.36 -21.23 -6.83
CA VAL A 183 -23.37 -22.15 -6.22
C VAL A 183 -21.95 -21.98 -6.78
N GLY A 184 -21.79 -21.49 -8.01
CA GLY A 184 -20.48 -21.15 -8.59
C GLY A 184 -19.82 -19.93 -7.93
N ASP A 185 -20.61 -18.90 -7.62
CA ASP A 185 -20.13 -17.64 -7.00
C ASP A 185 -19.85 -17.83 -5.50
N LEU A 186 -20.51 -18.82 -4.88
CA LEU A 186 -20.23 -19.30 -3.52
C LEU A 186 -18.89 -20.04 -3.37
N LEU A 187 -18.16 -20.28 -4.47
CA LEU A 187 -16.88 -21.02 -4.52
C LEU A 187 -15.72 -20.22 -5.15
N ALA A 188 -15.98 -19.04 -5.73
CA ALA A 188 -14.97 -18.18 -6.37
C ALA A 188 -14.16 -17.29 -5.38
N PRO A 189 -12.81 -17.32 -5.40
CA PRO A 189 -11.98 -16.49 -4.52
C PRO A 189 -12.38 -15.01 -4.61
N SER A 190 -12.63 -14.39 -3.46
CA SER A 190 -13.06 -13.00 -3.37
C SER A 190 -11.98 -12.15 -2.72
N GLY A 191 -11.28 -11.37 -3.53
CA GLY A 191 -10.45 -10.24 -3.14
C GLY A 191 -11.30 -9.15 -2.50
N LEU A 192 -10.80 -8.57 -1.41
CA LEU A 192 -11.52 -7.56 -0.63
C LEU A 192 -11.20 -6.11 -1.02
N ASN A 193 -10.31 -5.91 -2.00
CA ASN A 193 -9.92 -4.56 -2.41
C ASN A 193 -9.64 -4.50 -3.92
N GLY A 194 -10.68 -4.17 -4.70
CA GLY A 194 -10.57 -3.92 -6.15
C GLY A 194 -9.85 -2.61 -6.52
N ASP A 195 -9.61 -1.74 -5.54
CA ASP A 195 -8.81 -0.51 -5.65
C ASP A 195 -7.30 -0.76 -5.42
N ALA A 196 -6.93 -1.91 -4.85
CA ALA A 196 -5.54 -2.31 -4.66
C ALA A 196 -5.07 -3.32 -5.72
N TRP A 197 -3.89 -3.92 -5.54
CA TRP A 197 -3.28 -4.83 -6.53
C TRP A 197 -4.08 -6.10 -6.81
N ASP A 198 -5.06 -6.47 -5.96
CA ASP A 198 -6.05 -7.53 -6.26
C ASP A 198 -6.92 -7.17 -7.49
N GLY A 199 -7.14 -5.88 -7.75
CA GLY A 199 -7.84 -5.37 -8.94
C GLY A 199 -6.99 -5.26 -10.21
N TYR A 200 -5.70 -5.60 -10.14
CA TYR A 200 -4.72 -5.48 -11.23
C TYR A 200 -3.80 -6.73 -11.24
N SER A 201 -4.43 -7.90 -11.14
CA SER A 201 -3.74 -9.16 -10.84
C SER A 201 -2.76 -9.59 -11.94
N ALA A 202 -3.05 -9.27 -13.20
CA ALA A 202 -2.16 -9.54 -14.32
C ALA A 202 -0.83 -8.78 -14.22
N GLU A 203 -0.87 -7.47 -13.93
CA GLU A 203 0.34 -6.66 -13.74
C GLU A 203 1.08 -7.03 -12.45
N ARG A 204 0.34 -7.31 -11.36
CA ARG A 204 0.91 -7.86 -10.12
C ARG A 204 1.71 -9.14 -10.39
N GLN A 205 1.12 -10.07 -11.16
CA GLN A 205 1.77 -11.32 -11.54
C GLN A 205 3.01 -11.07 -12.39
N ARG A 206 2.96 -10.08 -13.29
CA ARG A 206 4.12 -9.69 -14.11
C ARG A 206 5.30 -9.22 -13.26
N ILE A 207 5.04 -8.44 -12.22
CA ILE A 207 6.07 -8.03 -11.23
C ILE A 207 6.61 -9.27 -10.49
N ILE A 208 5.74 -10.15 -9.99
CA ILE A 208 6.16 -11.37 -9.28
C ILE A 208 7.03 -12.27 -10.17
N ASN A 209 6.65 -12.44 -11.44
CA ASN A 209 7.43 -13.21 -12.42
C ASN A 209 8.81 -12.57 -12.62
N ALA A 210 8.90 -11.25 -12.72
CA ALA A 210 10.17 -10.55 -12.87
C ALA A 210 11.07 -10.67 -11.63
N LEU A 211 10.48 -10.63 -10.42
CA LEU A 211 11.19 -10.88 -9.16
C LEU A 211 11.75 -12.30 -9.12
N ARG A 212 10.97 -13.29 -9.55
CA ARG A 212 11.40 -14.70 -9.61
C ARG A 212 12.40 -14.99 -10.74
N GLY A 213 12.43 -14.15 -11.77
CA GLY A 213 13.21 -14.36 -13.00
C GLY A 213 12.48 -15.19 -14.08
N ASP A 214 11.17 -15.40 -13.92
CA ASP A 214 10.33 -16.18 -14.85
C ASP A 214 10.09 -15.45 -16.18
N ASP A 215 10.37 -14.15 -16.24
CA ASP A 215 10.35 -13.35 -17.47
C ASP A 215 11.63 -13.51 -18.33
N GLY A 216 12.55 -14.39 -17.92
CA GLY A 216 13.83 -14.64 -18.59
C GLY A 216 14.96 -13.70 -18.16
N GLY A 217 14.71 -12.78 -17.22
CA GLY A 217 15.73 -11.95 -16.60
C GLY A 217 16.41 -12.61 -15.39
N GLN A 218 17.35 -11.89 -14.77
CA GLN A 218 17.89 -12.29 -13.48
C GLN A 218 16.84 -12.10 -12.39
N ALA A 219 16.73 -13.08 -11.50
CA ALA A 219 15.92 -12.98 -10.28
C ALA A 219 16.40 -11.83 -9.40
N ILE A 220 15.47 -11.23 -8.66
CA ILE A 220 15.69 -10.06 -7.82
C ILE A 220 15.36 -10.45 -6.37
N ASP A 221 16.37 -10.40 -5.52
CA ASP A 221 16.24 -10.70 -4.09
C ASP A 221 16.26 -9.43 -3.21
N ASN A 222 15.92 -9.61 -1.93
CA ASN A 222 15.92 -8.55 -0.91
C ASN A 222 14.95 -7.40 -1.21
N VAL A 223 13.76 -7.76 -1.69
CA VAL A 223 12.69 -6.82 -1.99
C VAL A 223 11.73 -6.70 -0.80
N VAL A 224 11.54 -5.47 -0.34
CA VAL A 224 10.57 -5.13 0.72
C VAL A 224 9.65 -4.03 0.22
N ILE A 225 8.35 -4.30 0.20
CA ILE A 225 7.30 -3.38 -0.20
C ILE A 225 6.78 -2.66 1.05
N LEU A 226 6.66 -1.34 0.97
CA LEU A 226 6.19 -0.46 2.03
C LEU A 226 4.87 0.17 1.57
N THR A 227 3.82 0.06 2.37
CA THR A 227 2.46 0.36 1.89
C THR A 227 1.58 1.02 2.95
N GLY A 228 0.59 1.82 2.52
CA GLY A 228 -0.34 2.56 3.37
C GLY A 228 -1.81 2.30 2.98
N ASP A 229 -2.57 3.36 2.73
CA ASP A 229 -3.97 3.38 2.25
C ASP A 229 -5.01 2.82 3.24
N VAL A 230 -4.89 1.56 3.64
CA VAL A 230 -5.99 0.77 4.24
C VAL A 230 -6.25 1.01 5.74
N HIS A 231 -5.65 2.06 6.32
CA HIS A 231 -5.81 2.47 7.72
C HIS A 231 -5.71 1.30 8.72
N SER A 232 -4.80 0.37 8.48
CA SER A 232 -4.58 -0.82 9.31
C SER A 232 -3.20 -1.40 9.01
N ALA A 233 -2.62 -2.09 9.98
CA ALA A 233 -1.29 -2.68 9.84
C ALA A 233 -1.38 -4.14 9.38
N TRP A 234 -0.59 -4.48 8.36
CA TRP A 234 -0.52 -5.82 7.80
C TRP A 234 0.92 -6.18 7.49
N VAL A 235 1.23 -7.46 7.62
CA VAL A 235 2.54 -8.01 7.28
C VAL A 235 2.33 -9.28 6.49
N ALA A 236 2.95 -9.38 5.30
CA ALA A 236 2.79 -10.55 4.46
C ALA A 236 4.05 -10.93 3.68
N ASP A 237 4.15 -12.22 3.41
CA ASP A 237 5.02 -12.76 2.37
C ASP A 237 4.36 -12.53 0.99
N ILE A 238 5.16 -12.21 -0.03
CA ILE A 238 4.65 -11.98 -1.39
C ILE A 238 4.85 -13.23 -2.24
N THR A 239 3.74 -13.78 -2.72
CA THR A 239 3.67 -14.96 -3.58
C THR A 239 2.62 -14.76 -4.68
N ASP A 240 2.71 -15.55 -5.75
CA ASP A 240 1.73 -15.54 -6.85
C ASP A 240 0.38 -16.09 -6.43
N ASN A 241 0.38 -17.18 -5.66
CA ASN A 241 -0.82 -17.81 -5.14
C ASN A 241 -0.57 -18.39 -3.73
N PRO A 242 -1.00 -17.70 -2.67
CA PRO A 242 -0.80 -18.14 -1.30
C PRO A 242 -1.61 -19.38 -0.94
N ASN A 243 -2.53 -19.77 -1.82
CA ASN A 243 -3.53 -20.79 -1.59
C ASN A 243 -3.28 -22.10 -2.33
N GLN A 244 -2.18 -22.17 -3.08
CA GLN A 244 -1.68 -23.38 -3.74
C GLN A 244 -0.36 -23.81 -3.09
N PRO A 245 -0.12 -25.12 -2.93
CA PRO A 245 1.17 -25.62 -2.47
C PRO A 245 2.27 -25.31 -3.49
N VAL A 246 3.51 -25.18 -3.03
CA VAL A 246 4.66 -24.94 -3.90
C VAL A 246 4.88 -26.09 -4.88
N ASP A 247 4.87 -25.79 -6.17
CA ASP A 247 5.28 -26.67 -7.25
C ASP A 247 6.06 -25.91 -8.34
N ALA A 248 6.30 -26.54 -9.49
CA ALA A 248 7.05 -25.93 -10.59
C ALA A 248 6.31 -24.74 -11.25
N ALA A 249 5.02 -24.57 -10.98
CA ALA A 249 4.17 -23.50 -11.51
C ALA A 249 3.94 -22.35 -10.52
N GLY A 250 4.46 -22.45 -9.28
CA GLY A 250 4.34 -21.40 -8.25
C GLY A 250 3.80 -21.93 -6.94
N GLY A 251 3.15 -21.06 -6.16
CA GLY A 251 2.50 -21.41 -4.89
C GLY A 251 3.29 -21.01 -3.65
N TYR A 252 2.78 -21.44 -2.49
CA TYR A 252 3.26 -21.00 -1.18
C TYR A 252 3.20 -22.10 -0.13
N ASN A 253 4.25 -22.22 0.67
CA ASN A 253 4.27 -23.11 1.81
C ASN A 253 4.04 -22.32 3.11
N PRO A 254 2.88 -22.49 3.78
CA PRO A 254 2.54 -21.73 4.97
C PRO A 254 3.45 -22.00 6.18
N VAL A 255 4.12 -23.15 6.20
CA VAL A 255 4.99 -23.58 7.30
C VAL A 255 6.40 -23.02 7.15
N THR A 256 6.94 -23.02 5.92
CA THR A 256 8.34 -22.63 5.66
C THR A 256 8.49 -21.23 5.06
N GLY A 257 7.42 -20.67 4.48
CA GLY A 257 7.45 -19.45 3.68
C GLY A 257 8.04 -19.65 2.27
N ASP A 258 8.32 -20.89 1.84
CA ASP A 258 8.82 -21.16 0.49
C ASP A 258 7.78 -20.73 -0.55
N GLY A 259 8.25 -20.21 -1.68
CA GLY A 259 7.41 -19.61 -2.71
C GLY A 259 7.22 -18.09 -2.57
N SER A 260 7.73 -17.49 -1.48
CA SER A 260 7.79 -16.05 -1.33
C SER A 260 8.93 -15.43 -2.15
N VAL A 261 8.66 -14.32 -2.85
CA VAL A 261 9.61 -13.59 -3.72
C VAL A 261 9.94 -12.19 -3.18
N ALA A 262 9.16 -11.69 -2.23
CA ALA A 262 9.35 -10.40 -1.55
C ALA A 262 8.56 -10.41 -0.24
N THR A 263 8.60 -9.31 0.48
CA THR A 263 7.79 -9.10 1.69
C THR A 263 7.09 -7.76 1.65
N GLU A 264 5.98 -7.61 2.35
CA GLU A 264 5.25 -6.36 2.46
C GLU A 264 4.99 -5.98 3.92
N PHE A 265 5.25 -4.72 4.22
CA PHE A 265 4.89 -4.05 5.45
C PHE A 265 3.89 -2.94 5.15
N VAL A 266 2.63 -3.16 5.51
CA VAL A 266 1.57 -2.16 5.45
C VAL A 266 1.52 -1.44 6.79
N VAL A 267 1.70 -0.12 6.78
CA VAL A 267 1.61 0.73 7.97
C VAL A 267 0.17 1.18 8.23
N SER A 268 -0.19 1.32 9.50
CA SER A 268 -1.49 1.89 9.87
C SER A 268 -1.55 3.40 9.57
N SER A 269 -2.73 3.97 9.71
CA SER A 269 -2.95 5.41 9.61
C SER A 269 -2.38 6.17 10.82
N VAL A 270 -1.95 7.41 10.57
CA VAL A 270 -1.59 8.34 11.65
C VAL A 270 -2.83 8.74 12.45
N THR A 271 -3.91 9.12 11.76
CA THR A 271 -5.18 9.57 12.40
C THR A 271 -6.45 9.11 11.70
N SER A 272 -6.40 8.67 10.44
CA SER A 272 -7.61 8.25 9.74
C SER A 272 -8.29 7.07 10.45
N PRO A 273 -9.64 7.03 10.51
CA PRO A 273 -10.36 5.91 11.10
C PRO A 273 -9.98 4.58 10.45
N GLY A 274 -9.82 3.53 11.26
CA GLY A 274 -9.53 2.19 10.75
C GLY A 274 -10.73 1.51 10.11
N LEU A 275 -10.47 0.34 9.55
CA LEU A 275 -11.50 -0.53 8.98
C LEU A 275 -12.47 -1.01 10.06
N ASP A 276 -13.75 -0.67 9.91
CA ASP A 276 -14.84 -1.20 10.74
C ASP A 276 -15.24 -2.60 10.26
N VAL A 277 -14.34 -3.55 10.51
CA VAL A 277 -14.48 -4.94 10.04
C VAL A 277 -14.68 -5.86 11.24
N PRO A 278 -15.74 -6.69 11.26
CA PRO A 278 -15.97 -7.63 12.35
C PRO A 278 -14.79 -8.59 12.54
N ASN A 279 -14.43 -8.90 13.78
CA ASN A 279 -13.33 -9.83 14.10
C ASN A 279 -13.43 -11.18 13.36
N GLN A 280 -14.65 -11.65 13.07
CA GLN A 280 -14.88 -12.89 12.30
C GLN A 280 -14.31 -12.82 10.87
N VAL A 281 -14.35 -11.64 10.23
CA VAL A 281 -13.79 -11.42 8.89
C VAL A 281 -12.26 -11.41 8.97
N ILE A 282 -11.68 -10.80 10.00
CA ILE A 282 -10.22 -10.80 10.23
C ILE A 282 -9.71 -12.24 10.42
N GLU A 283 -10.40 -13.04 11.23
CA GLU A 283 -10.05 -14.45 11.43
C GLU A 283 -10.25 -15.26 10.13
N ALA A 284 -11.29 -14.98 9.35
CA ALA A 284 -11.47 -15.60 8.04
C ALA A 284 -10.31 -15.30 7.09
N ILE A 285 -9.85 -14.04 7.04
CA ILE A 285 -8.68 -13.64 6.24
C ILE A 285 -7.43 -14.37 6.73
N ARG A 286 -7.17 -14.44 8.04
CA ARG A 286 -6.01 -15.17 8.58
C ARG A 286 -6.02 -16.65 8.22
N LEU A 287 -7.21 -17.27 8.16
CA LEU A 287 -7.37 -18.67 7.77
C LEU A 287 -7.24 -18.88 6.25
N SER A 288 -7.69 -17.93 5.43
CA SER A 288 -7.72 -18.06 3.97
C SER A 288 -6.49 -17.51 3.26
N SER A 289 -5.64 -16.75 3.97
CA SER A 289 -4.48 -16.06 3.43
C SER A 289 -3.25 -16.37 4.29
N PRO A 290 -2.67 -17.58 4.17
CA PRO A 290 -1.61 -18.03 5.07
C PRO A 290 -0.27 -17.30 4.92
N HIS A 291 -0.11 -16.54 3.84
CA HIS A 291 1.04 -15.64 3.61
C HIS A 291 0.98 -14.39 4.48
N ILE A 292 -0.21 -14.00 4.98
CA ILE A 292 -0.39 -12.88 5.90
C ILE A 292 0.03 -13.32 7.30
N LYS A 293 1.09 -12.70 7.83
CA LYS A 293 1.69 -13.01 9.13
C LYS A 293 1.16 -12.16 10.28
N HIS A 294 0.62 -10.99 9.96
CA HIS A 294 0.04 -10.11 10.97
C HIS A 294 -1.06 -9.25 10.39
N VAL A 295 -2.06 -8.96 11.23
CA VAL A 295 -3.18 -8.06 10.94
C VAL A 295 -3.53 -7.32 12.22
N ASN A 296 -3.55 -5.99 12.16
CA ASN A 296 -4.06 -5.12 13.23
C ASN A 296 -4.90 -4.00 12.60
N VAL A 297 -6.21 -4.04 12.83
CA VAL A 297 -7.16 -3.07 12.25
C VAL A 297 -7.52 -1.94 13.22
N THR A 298 -7.10 -2.02 14.48
CA THR A 298 -7.60 -1.16 15.56
C THR A 298 -6.64 -0.04 15.91
N GLU A 299 -5.34 -0.31 15.91
CA GLU A 299 -4.33 0.63 16.37
C GLU A 299 -3.94 1.65 15.31
N ARG A 300 -3.71 2.90 15.74
CA ARG A 300 -3.13 3.98 14.93
C ARG A 300 -1.68 4.17 15.30
N GLY A 301 -0.90 4.75 14.39
CA GLY A 301 0.47 5.12 14.69
C GLY A 301 1.35 5.11 13.45
N TYR A 302 2.54 4.52 13.56
CA TYR A 302 3.55 4.54 12.52
C TYR A 302 4.44 3.30 12.59
N SER A 303 5.24 3.09 11.55
CA SER A 303 6.25 2.03 11.53
C SER A 303 7.66 2.63 11.48
N VAL A 304 8.61 1.93 12.09
CA VAL A 304 10.04 2.23 12.00
C VAL A 304 10.73 1.07 11.30
N LEU A 305 11.30 1.34 10.13
CA LEU A 305 12.08 0.37 9.38
C LEU A 305 13.57 0.57 9.70
N ARG A 306 14.22 -0.48 10.21
CA ARG A 306 15.66 -0.54 10.40
C ARG A 306 16.25 -1.46 9.35
N VAL A 307 17.14 -0.94 8.52
CA VAL A 307 17.79 -1.71 7.44
C VAL A 307 19.26 -1.92 7.79
N ALA A 308 19.68 -3.18 7.81
CA ALA A 308 21.06 -3.61 8.02
C ALA A 308 21.47 -4.61 6.92
N GLU A 309 22.75 -4.93 6.83
CA GLU A 309 23.27 -5.81 5.77
C GLU A 309 22.63 -7.21 5.81
N ASP A 310 22.46 -7.79 6.99
CA ASP A 310 21.96 -9.15 7.19
C ASP A 310 20.43 -9.22 7.33
N ARG A 311 19.75 -8.10 7.64
CA ARG A 311 18.31 -8.08 7.87
C ARG A 311 17.67 -6.70 7.72
N THR A 312 16.38 -6.70 7.42
CA THR A 312 15.48 -5.56 7.61
C THR A 312 14.50 -5.87 8.74
N THR A 313 14.32 -4.95 9.68
CA THR A 313 13.37 -5.06 10.80
C THR A 313 12.32 -3.98 10.70
N CYS A 314 11.05 -4.35 10.75
CA CYS A 314 9.92 -3.43 10.83
C CYS A 314 9.31 -3.48 12.24
N GLU A 315 9.32 -2.34 12.93
CA GLU A 315 8.65 -2.12 14.21
C GLU A 315 7.35 -1.35 13.98
N TYR A 316 6.25 -1.82 14.57
CA TYR A 316 4.96 -1.12 14.57
C TYR A 316 4.78 -0.43 15.92
N TRP A 317 4.57 0.89 15.89
CA TRP A 317 4.37 1.72 17.07
C TRP A 317 2.94 2.25 17.07
N ALA A 318 2.21 1.92 18.14
CA ALA A 318 0.84 2.34 18.34
C ALA A 318 0.76 3.54 19.25
N VAL A 319 -0.19 4.44 19.01
CA VAL A 319 -0.51 5.57 19.90
C VAL A 319 -1.77 5.29 20.71
N SER A 320 -1.78 5.73 21.97
CA SER A 320 -2.89 5.47 22.90
C SER A 320 -4.18 6.21 22.57
N THR A 321 -4.09 7.33 21.85
CA THR A 321 -5.25 8.12 21.40
C THR A 321 -4.86 9.03 20.24
N ILE A 322 -5.82 9.28 19.35
CA ILE A 322 -5.75 10.29 18.28
C ILE A 322 -6.77 11.43 18.49
N LEU A 323 -7.59 11.34 19.54
CA LEU A 323 -8.69 12.28 19.80
C LEU A 323 -8.24 13.48 20.64
N GLU A 324 -7.15 13.33 21.39
CA GLU A 324 -6.59 14.39 22.24
C GLU A 324 -5.06 14.39 22.20
N ARG A 325 -4.47 15.53 22.59
CA ARG A 325 -3.00 15.69 22.65
C ARG A 325 -2.44 15.05 23.92
N GLY A 326 -1.21 14.55 23.84
CA GLY A 326 -0.47 14.03 25.00
C GLY A 326 -0.57 12.52 25.21
N GLY A 327 -1.05 11.77 24.21
CA GLY A 327 -1.01 10.30 24.22
C GLY A 327 0.41 9.74 24.31
N SER A 328 0.50 8.46 24.69
CA SER A 328 1.76 7.70 24.71
C SER A 328 1.89 6.84 23.46
N GLU A 329 3.12 6.44 23.15
CA GLU A 329 3.40 5.44 22.12
C GLU A 329 3.92 4.13 22.75
N GLN A 330 3.55 3.01 22.16
CA GLN A 330 3.98 1.67 22.57
C GLN A 330 4.35 0.84 21.35
N LEU A 331 5.45 0.09 21.44
CA LEU A 331 5.79 -0.93 20.45
C LEU A 331 4.72 -2.02 20.48
N SER A 332 4.03 -2.22 19.35
CA SER A 332 2.92 -3.17 19.18
C SER A 332 3.37 -4.47 18.53
N ALA A 333 4.30 -4.41 17.57
CA ALA A 333 4.81 -5.62 16.92
C ALA A 333 6.19 -5.41 16.29
N THR A 334 6.93 -6.49 16.07
CA THR A 334 8.23 -6.49 15.40
C THR A 334 8.40 -7.70 14.49
N PHE A 335 8.85 -7.44 13.27
CA PHE A 335 9.05 -8.44 12.22
C PHE A 335 10.39 -8.23 11.53
N ASP A 336 11.06 -9.34 11.20
CA ASP A 336 12.34 -9.35 10.51
C ASP A 336 12.20 -9.99 9.12
N VAL A 337 13.04 -9.55 8.20
CA VAL A 337 13.34 -10.20 6.93
C VAL A 337 14.85 -10.37 6.88
N ALA A 338 15.33 -11.61 6.92
CA ALA A 338 16.74 -11.89 6.73
C ALA A 338 17.12 -11.72 5.24
N ALA A 339 18.34 -11.26 4.98
CA ALA A 339 18.86 -11.15 3.62
C ALA A 339 18.80 -12.51 2.90
N GLY A 340 18.31 -12.51 1.67
CA GLY A 340 18.11 -13.69 0.80
C GLY A 340 16.95 -14.59 1.21
N ALA A 341 16.21 -14.28 2.28
CA ALA A 341 15.13 -15.15 2.75
C ALA A 341 13.81 -14.90 2.02
N ASN A 342 13.58 -13.66 1.57
CA ASN A 342 12.33 -13.18 0.95
C ASN A 342 11.06 -13.51 1.75
N ARG A 343 11.16 -13.73 3.07
CA ARG A 343 10.06 -14.12 3.95
C ARG A 343 10.17 -13.49 5.33
N ILE A 344 9.02 -13.28 5.95
CA ILE A 344 8.86 -12.67 7.26
C ILE A 344 9.17 -13.67 8.39
N THR A 345 9.87 -13.19 9.40
CA THR A 345 10.00 -13.84 10.71
C THR A 345 9.43 -12.92 11.79
N GLN A 346 8.40 -13.37 12.50
CA GLN A 346 7.84 -12.62 13.63
C GLN A 346 8.77 -12.69 14.84
N GLN A 347 9.20 -11.52 15.34
CA GLN A 347 10.03 -11.41 16.55
C GLN A 347 9.16 -11.27 17.80
N GLY A 348 8.05 -10.54 17.69
CA GLY A 348 7.12 -10.36 18.80
C GLY A 348 5.87 -9.58 18.41
N VAL A 349 4.78 -9.87 19.11
CA VAL A 349 3.58 -9.04 19.15
C VAL A 349 3.35 -8.72 20.62
N PHE A 350 3.20 -7.43 20.90
CA PHE A 350 3.13 -6.85 22.23
C PHE A 350 1.79 -6.12 22.29
N PRO A 351 0.73 -6.79 22.77
CA PRO A 351 -0.58 -6.17 22.87
C PRO A 351 -0.45 -4.84 23.62
N VAL A 352 -0.91 -3.77 22.98
CA VAL A 352 -1.11 -2.50 23.65
C VAL A 352 -2.30 -2.72 24.59
N ASP A 353 -2.17 -2.31 25.85
CA ASP A 353 -3.32 -2.39 26.77
C ASP A 353 -4.51 -1.69 26.09
N GLU A 354 -5.62 -2.43 25.90
CA GLU A 354 -6.83 -1.86 25.31
C GLU A 354 -7.22 -0.63 26.14
N VAL A 355 -6.92 0.56 25.62
CA VAL A 355 -7.60 1.75 26.11
C VAL A 355 -9.03 1.58 25.65
N THR A 356 -9.89 1.22 26.59
CA THR A 356 -11.34 1.15 26.47
C THR A 356 -11.88 2.48 25.93
N GLY A 357 -11.85 2.65 24.62
CA GLY A 357 -12.63 3.62 23.87
C GLY A 357 -13.93 2.97 23.40
N LEU A 358 -14.59 2.22 24.29
CA LEU A 358 -15.94 1.71 24.06
C LEU A 358 -16.89 2.90 23.91
N LEU A 359 -17.47 3.02 22.71
CA LEU A 359 -18.83 3.50 22.41
C LEU A 359 -19.45 4.56 23.34
N GLY A 360 -19.65 5.76 22.79
CA GLY A 360 -20.63 6.76 23.22
C GLY A 360 -20.38 8.06 22.47
N VAL A 361 -21.27 8.60 21.63
CA VAL A 361 -22.74 8.56 21.53
C VAL A 361 -23.16 8.52 20.06
#